data_AF-A0A8J6QH68-F1
#
_entry.id   AF-A0A8J6QH68-F1
#
_cell.length_a   1.000
_cell.length_b   1.000
_cell.length_c   1.000
_cell.angle_alpha   90.00
_cell.angle_beta   90.00
_cell.angle_gamma   90.00
#
_symmetry.space_group_name_H-M   'P 1'
#
loop_
_entity.id
_entity.type
_entity.pdbx_description
1 polymer ?
#
loop_
_entity_poly.entity_id
_entity_poly.type
_entity_poly.pdbx_seq_one_letter_code
_entity_poly.pdbx_strand_id
1 'polypeptide(L)'
;MNLNRLRPYTAVILAFSFTVLMVTGLILFVAPHGPGSSQWAWIGLTKHQYKDIHLYLGFLSIALVLFHVILNKKPLTKYLVGKNENWGNPVLWAIAVIVAVVSFVVFG
;
A
#
# COMPACT_ATOMS: atom_id res chain seq x y z
N MET A 1 17.53 -21.37 -8.68
CA MET A 1 17.19 -20.04 -9.22
C MET A 1 17.75 -18.98 -8.27
N ASN A 2 18.49 -17.98 -8.77
CA ASN A 2 19.18 -17.01 -7.90
C ASN A 2 18.16 -15.99 -7.36
N LEU A 3 17.76 -16.11 -6.09
CA LEU A 3 16.71 -15.29 -5.44
C LEU A 3 16.96 -13.77 -5.57
N ASN A 4 18.23 -13.38 -5.71
CA ASN A 4 18.63 -11.98 -5.93
C ASN A 4 18.09 -11.39 -7.24
N ARG A 5 17.84 -12.21 -8.27
CA ARG A 5 17.24 -11.71 -9.53
C ARG A 5 15.75 -11.40 -9.39
N LEU A 6 15.05 -12.01 -8.43
CA LEU A 6 13.61 -11.81 -8.23
C LEU A 6 13.27 -10.52 -7.46
N ARG A 7 14.24 -9.98 -6.72
CA ARG A 7 14.09 -8.76 -5.90
C ARG A 7 13.53 -7.55 -6.64
N PRO A 8 14.07 -7.13 -7.81
CA PRO A 8 13.52 -5.99 -8.55
C PRO A 8 12.12 -6.26 -9.08
N TYR A 9 11.84 -7.48 -9.56
CA TYR A 9 10.50 -7.84 -10.04
C TYR A 9 9.46 -7.79 -8.94
N THR A 10 9.75 -8.38 -7.76
CA THR A 10 8.85 -8.30 -6.61
C THR A 10 8.59 -6.85 -6.19
N ALA A 11 9.62 -5.99 -6.22
CA ALA A 11 9.45 -4.58 -5.88
C ALA A 11 8.56 -3.83 -6.89
N VAL A 12 8.76 -4.02 -8.19
CA VAL A 12 7.95 -3.38 -9.24
C VAL A 12 6.52 -3.88 -9.22
N ILE A 13 6.31 -5.19 -9.09
CA ILE A 13 4.96 -5.79 -9.01
C ILE A 13 4.26 -5.28 -7.75
N LEU A 14 4.94 -5.25 -6.61
CA LEU A 14 4.38 -4.72 -5.37
C LEU A 14 4.02 -3.24 -5.49
N ALA A 15 4.89 -2.42 -6.07
CA ALA A 15 4.63 -0.99 -6.29
C ALA A 15 3.40 -0.80 -7.19
N PHE A 16 3.31 -1.55 -8.29
CA PHE A 16 2.17 -1.49 -9.20
C PHE A 16 0.87 -1.95 -8.53
N SER A 17 0.88 -3.11 -7.85
CA SER A 17 -0.28 -3.61 -7.11
C SER A 17 -0.74 -2.62 -6.05
N PHE A 18 0.19 -1.99 -5.34
CA PHE A 18 -0.12 -0.95 -4.36
C PHE A 18 -0.72 0.31 -4.99
N THR A 19 -0.24 0.76 -6.16
CA THR A 19 -0.84 1.89 -6.88
C THR A 19 -2.28 1.60 -7.27
N VAL A 20 -2.58 0.41 -7.80
CA VAL A 20 -3.96 0.03 -8.15
C VAL A 20 -4.84 -0.10 -6.90
N LEU A 21 -4.29 -0.65 -5.81
CA LEU A 21 -4.96 -0.71 -4.51
C LEU A 21 -5.33 0.69 -3.99
N MET A 22 -4.41 1.66 -4.10
CA MET A 22 -4.63 3.05 -3.72
C MET A 22 -5.72 3.70 -4.56
N VAL A 23 -5.68 3.54 -5.89
CA VAL A 23 -6.70 4.10 -6.79
C VAL A 23 -8.09 3.52 -6.48
N THR A 24 -8.19 2.20 -6.32
CA THR A 24 -9.47 1.56 -5.96
C THR A 24 -9.97 1.97 -4.58
N GLY A 25 -9.07 2.17 -3.61
CA GLY A 25 -9.41 2.70 -2.29
C GLY A 25 -9.94 4.14 -2.36
N LEU A 26 -9.29 5.02 -3.13
CA LEU A 26 -9.76 6.40 -3.34
C LEU A 26 -11.14 6.45 -4.02
N ILE A 27 -11.35 5.57 -5.01
CA ILE A 27 -12.64 5.46 -5.70
C ILE A 27 -13.74 5.02 -4.72
N LEU A 28 -13.48 4.02 -3.88
CA LEU A 28 -14.41 3.55 -2.86
C LEU A 28 -14.66 4.59 -1.75
N PHE A 29 -13.67 5.42 -1.45
CA PHE A 29 -13.78 6.51 -0.48
C PHE A 29 -14.76 7.59 -0.96
N VAL A 30 -14.71 7.94 -2.26
CA VAL A 30 -15.64 8.91 -2.86
C VAL A 30 -17.01 8.29 -3.14
N ALA A 31 -17.11 6.97 -3.25
CA ALA A 31 -18.36 6.29 -3.55
C ALA A 31 -19.41 6.53 -2.45
N PRO A 32 -20.67 6.87 -2.82
CA PRO A 32 -21.73 7.19 -1.86
C PRO A 32 -22.05 6.00 -0.95
N HIS A 33 -22.41 6.30 0.28
CA HIS A 33 -22.80 5.33 1.31
C HIS A 33 -24.31 5.43 1.57
N GLY A 34 -24.98 4.29 1.79
CA GLY A 34 -26.41 4.24 2.12
C GLY A 34 -27.33 3.69 1.02
N PRO A 35 -28.67 3.80 1.19
CA PRO A 35 -29.66 3.32 0.24
C PRO A 35 -29.48 4.00 -1.14
N GLY A 36 -29.38 3.20 -2.21
CA GLY A 36 -29.10 3.69 -3.56
C GLY A 36 -27.62 3.62 -3.98
N SER A 37 -26.70 3.29 -3.06
CA SER A 37 -25.27 3.10 -3.39
C SER A 37 -24.99 1.93 -4.34
N SER A 38 -25.94 1.01 -4.52
CA SER A 38 -25.84 -0.10 -5.47
C SER A 38 -25.91 0.33 -6.93
N GLN A 39 -26.52 1.49 -7.22
CA GLN A 39 -26.60 2.06 -8.57
C GLN A 39 -25.37 2.88 -8.94
N TRP A 40 -24.46 3.09 -7.97
CA TRP A 40 -23.24 3.83 -8.24
C TRP A 40 -22.30 2.98 -9.10
N ALA A 41 -21.94 3.55 -10.24
CA ALA A 41 -20.97 3.00 -11.15
C ALA A 41 -19.98 4.09 -11.55
N TRP A 42 -18.71 3.71 -11.69
CA TRP A 42 -17.65 4.57 -12.17
C TRP A 42 -16.85 3.80 -13.21
N ILE A 43 -16.54 4.45 -14.33
CA ILE A 43 -15.90 3.85 -15.54
C ILE A 43 -16.49 2.49 -15.98
N GLY A 44 -17.79 2.27 -15.76
CA GLY A 44 -18.49 1.04 -16.12
C GLY A 44 -18.38 -0.11 -15.10
N LEU A 45 -17.76 0.13 -13.94
CA LEU A 45 -17.70 -0.82 -12.83
C LEU A 45 -18.59 -0.35 -11.68
N THR A 46 -19.29 -1.29 -11.04
CA THR A 46 -20.12 -1.02 -9.86
C THR A 46 -19.27 -0.86 -8.60
N LYS A 47 -19.82 -0.22 -7.56
CA LYS A 47 -19.17 -0.13 -6.23
C LYS A 47 -18.71 -1.50 -5.72
N HIS A 48 -19.51 -2.54 -5.93
CA HIS A 48 -19.20 -3.90 -5.51
C HIS A 48 -17.96 -4.45 -6.22
N GLN A 49 -17.87 -4.27 -7.54
CA GLN A 49 -16.70 -4.71 -8.30
C GLN A 49 -15.42 -4.00 -7.87
N TYR A 50 -15.48 -2.70 -7.58
CA TYR A 50 -14.34 -1.99 -7.00
C TYR A 50 -13.93 -2.54 -5.64
N LYS A 51 -14.90 -2.89 -4.79
CA LYS A 51 -14.66 -3.48 -3.48
C LYS A 51 -13.97 -4.85 -3.62
N ASP A 52 -14.42 -5.68 -4.55
CA ASP A 52 -13.84 -7.00 -4.78
C ASP A 52 -12.42 -6.88 -5.34
N ILE A 53 -12.19 -6.01 -6.32
CA ILE A 53 -10.84 -5.74 -6.86
C ILE A 53 -9.91 -5.25 -5.76
N HIS A 54 -10.36 -4.28 -4.95
CA HIS A 54 -9.59 -3.75 -3.83
C HIS A 54 -9.25 -4.85 -2.81
N LEU A 55 -10.21 -5.70 -2.47
CA LEU A 55 -10.02 -6.79 -1.52
C LEU A 55 -8.98 -7.80 -2.02
N TYR A 56 -9.11 -8.29 -3.26
CA TYR A 56 -8.18 -9.25 -3.84
C TYR A 56 -6.79 -8.67 -4.05
N LEU A 57 -6.69 -7.41 -4.51
CA LEU A 57 -5.41 -6.70 -4.60
C LEU A 57 -4.79 -6.49 -3.22
N GLY A 58 -5.59 -6.29 -2.18
CA GLY A 58 -5.12 -6.14 -0.80
C GLY A 58 -4.42 -7.42 -0.33
N PHE A 59 -5.08 -8.57 -0.50
CA PHE A 59 -4.48 -9.87 -0.20
C PHE A 59 -3.21 -10.14 -1.02
N LEU A 60 -3.22 -9.86 -2.33
CA LEU A 60 -2.05 -10.00 -3.18
C LEU A 60 -0.89 -9.11 -2.70
N SER A 61 -1.19 -7.86 -2.37
CA SER A 61 -0.19 -6.89 -1.89
C SER A 61 0.43 -7.33 -0.57
N ILE A 62 -0.36 -7.86 0.37
CA ILE A 62 0.15 -8.42 1.63
C ILE A 62 1.13 -9.57 1.35
N ALA A 63 0.75 -10.52 0.48
CA ALA A 63 1.63 -11.62 0.10
C ALA A 63 2.93 -11.13 -0.55
N LEU A 64 2.83 -10.13 -1.44
CA LEU A 64 3.99 -9.50 -2.09
C LEU A 64 4.88 -8.75 -1.10
N VAL A 65 4.33 -8.05 -0.10
CA VAL A 65 5.10 -7.40 0.98
C VAL A 65 5.87 -8.45 1.77
N LEU A 66 5.22 -9.54 2.18
CA LEU A 66 5.89 -10.62 2.91
C LEU A 66 7.05 -11.20 2.09
N PHE A 67 6.82 -11.47 0.80
CA PHE A 67 7.86 -11.97 -0.09
C PHE A 67 8.99 -10.94 -0.28
N HIS A 68 8.64 -9.67 -0.46
CA HIS A 68 9.60 -8.56 -0.57
C HIS A 68 10.48 -8.46 0.69
N VAL A 69 9.89 -8.53 1.88
CA VAL A 69 10.61 -8.51 3.15
C VAL A 69 11.55 -9.71 3.24
N ILE A 70 11.08 -10.92 2.91
CA ILE A 70 11.91 -12.15 2.93
C ILE A 70 13.12 -12.02 2.01
N LEU A 71 12.93 -11.54 0.78
CA LEU A 71 14.01 -11.36 -0.18
C LEU A 71 14.97 -10.23 0.20
N ASN A 72 14.51 -9.23 0.95
CA ASN A 72 15.28 -8.06 1.36
C ASN A 72 15.66 -8.05 2.85
N LYS A 73 15.57 -9.18 3.57
CA LYS A 73 15.86 -9.26 5.02
C LYS A 73 17.22 -8.64 5.40
N LYS A 74 18.31 -8.99 4.69
CA LYS A 74 19.67 -8.50 5.01
C LYS A 74 19.79 -6.96 4.95
N PRO A 75 19.43 -6.28 3.84
CA PRO A 75 19.44 -4.82 3.83
C PRO A 75 18.41 -4.21 4.77
N LEU A 76 17.23 -4.83 4.95
CA LEU A 76 16.24 -4.31 5.88
C LEU A 76 16.76 -4.31 7.32
N THR A 77 17.39 -5.40 7.77
CA THR A 77 18.07 -5.45 9.07
C THR A 77 19.21 -4.44 9.13
N LYS A 78 19.98 -4.23 8.05
CA LYS A 78 20.99 -3.17 8.00
C LYS A 78 20.40 -1.76 8.09
N TYR A 79 19.21 -1.52 7.55
CA TYR A 79 18.50 -0.24 7.71
C TYR A 79 17.94 -0.04 9.11
N LEU A 80 17.50 -1.12 9.76
CA LEU A 80 16.93 -1.08 11.12
C LEU A 80 17.98 -1.08 12.23
N VAL A 81 19.14 -1.69 11.99
CA VAL A 81 20.24 -1.84 12.98
C VAL A 81 21.43 -0.94 12.64
N GLY A 82 21.57 -0.53 11.38
CA GLY A 82 22.61 0.39 10.95
C GLY A 82 22.39 1.73 11.63
N LYS A 83 23.44 2.24 12.28
CA LYS A 83 23.53 3.61 12.80
C LYS A 83 23.48 4.57 11.62
N ASN A 84 22.27 4.85 11.12
CA ASN A 84 22.03 5.83 10.09
C ASN A 84 21.97 7.20 10.77
N GLU A 85 22.85 8.11 10.36
CA GLU A 85 22.89 9.50 10.86
C GLU A 85 21.53 10.20 10.74
N ASN A 86 20.69 9.76 9.79
CA ASN A 86 19.36 10.32 9.53
C ASN A 86 18.25 9.77 10.44
N TRP A 87 18.47 8.66 11.17
CA TRP A 87 17.49 8.14 12.14
C TRP A 87 17.25 9.11 13.30
N GLY A 88 18.21 10.00 13.58
CA GLY A 88 18.08 11.06 14.57
C GLY A 88 17.48 12.37 14.04
N ASN A 89 17.10 12.45 12.75
CA ASN A 89 16.57 13.69 12.19
C ASN A 89 15.09 13.88 12.61
N PRO A 90 14.77 14.84 13.50
CA PRO A 90 13.42 15.03 14.02
C PRO A 90 12.43 15.45 12.93
N VAL A 91 12.91 16.05 11.84
CA VAL A 91 12.07 16.51 10.72
C VAL A 91 11.48 15.31 9.97
N LEU A 92 12.26 14.25 9.75
CA LEU A 92 11.76 13.04 9.06
C LEU A 92 10.67 12.34 9.87
N TRP A 93 10.85 12.25 11.19
CA TRP A 93 9.84 11.68 12.09
C TRP A 93 8.62 12.56 12.23
N ALA A 94 8.78 13.89 12.28
CA ALA A 94 7.65 14.81 12.28
C ALA A 94 6.82 14.67 11.00
N ILE A 95 7.46 14.58 9.83
CA ILE A 95 6.77 14.33 8.56
C ILE A 95 6.05 12.98 8.58
N ALA A 96 6.70 11.92 9.05
CA ALA A 96 6.08 10.59 9.13
C ALA A 96 4.86 10.57 10.07
N VAL A 97 4.93 11.25 11.22
CA VAL A 97 3.82 11.39 12.17
C VAL A 97 2.70 12.21 11.57
N ILE A 98 3.00 13.34 10.90
CA ILE A 98 1.98 14.15 10.22
C ILE A 98 1.28 13.33 9.14
N VAL A 99 2.02 12.60 8.32
CA VAL A 99 1.44 11.73 7.28
C VAL A 99 0.55 10.65 7.90
N ALA A 100 1.00 10.02 9.00
CA ALA A 100 0.21 9.00 9.70
C ALA A 100 -1.06 9.59 10.33
N VAL A 101 -0.97 10.76 10.97
CA VAL A 101 -2.11 11.45 11.60
C VAL A 101 -3.09 11.94 10.55
N VAL A 102 -2.62 12.56 9.46
CA VAL A 102 -3.47 12.97 8.34
C VAL A 102 -4.16 11.75 7.74
N SER A 103 -3.45 10.64 7.54
CA SER A 103 -4.06 9.40 7.06
C SER A 103 -5.12 8.89 8.04
N PHE A 104 -4.84 8.89 9.35
CA PHE A 104 -5.81 8.47 10.37
C PHE A 104 -7.05 9.37 10.42
N VAL A 105 -6.89 10.68 10.26
CA VAL A 105 -8.01 11.65 10.28
C VAL A 105 -8.82 11.62 8.98
N VAL A 106 -8.17 11.37 7.85
CA VAL A 106 -8.84 11.32 6.53
C VAL A 106 -9.53 9.97 6.30
N PHE A 107 -8.98 8.87 6.84
CA PHE A 107 -9.45 7.51 6.56
C PHE A 107 -10.05 6.78 7.78
N GLY A 108 -10.03 7.38 8.96
CA GLY A 108 -10.63 6.86 10.20
C GLY A 108 -12.06 7.34 10.44
#